data_AF-A0A839T320-F1
#
_entry.id   AF-A0A839T320-F1
#
_cell.length_a   1.000
_cell.length_b   1.000
_cell.length_c   1.000
_cell.angle_alpha   90.00
_cell.angle_beta   90.00
_cell.angle_gamma   90.00
#
_symmetry.space_group_name_H-M   'P 1'
#
loop_
_entity.id
_entity.type
_entity.pdbx_description
1 polymer ?
#
loop_
_entity_poly.entity_id
_entity_poly.type
_entity_poly.pdbx_seq_one_letter_code
_entity_poly.pdbx_strand_id
1 'polypeptide(L)'
;MTPCFLASVLRGQVQGFLTGAFGSPDDFAKDDYRRFSPRFQGENFQRNLELVDQVKSMAADKGVKPAQLALAWVLAQGEDLIPIPGTKHRTYLEENIAAVDIELSQADLARLNALFPPDAAAGMRYPEAVMTMVNI
;
A
#
# COMPACT_ATOMS: atom_id res chain seq x y z
N MET A 1 -19.65 14.46 8.10
CA MET A 1 -19.76 13.94 6.72
C MET A 1 -18.45 14.22 6.01
N THR A 2 -17.50 13.29 6.10
CA THR A 2 -16.32 13.33 5.23
C THR A 2 -16.08 11.93 4.67
N PRO A 3 -17.01 11.39 3.87
CA PRO A 3 -16.82 10.08 3.26
C PRO A 3 -15.97 10.22 1.98
N CYS A 4 -15.21 9.17 1.66
CA CYS A 4 -14.58 8.86 0.36
C CYS A 4 -13.07 9.11 0.12
N PHE A 5 -12.33 9.94 0.86
CA PHE A 5 -10.93 10.21 0.47
C PHE A 5 -9.89 9.19 0.97
N LEU A 6 -10.19 8.43 2.04
CA LEU A 6 -9.21 7.52 2.62
C LEU A 6 -8.98 6.23 1.82
N ALA A 7 -9.95 5.82 0.99
CA ALA A 7 -9.87 4.58 0.21
C ALA A 7 -8.84 4.63 -0.94
N SER A 8 -8.23 5.79 -1.22
CA SER A 8 -7.20 5.93 -2.27
C SER A 8 -5.80 5.50 -1.81
N VAL A 9 -5.55 5.48 -0.50
CA VAL A 9 -4.22 5.30 0.09
C VAL A 9 -3.67 3.88 -0.09
N LEU A 10 -4.50 2.83 -0.27
CA LEU A 10 -3.98 1.51 -0.66
C LEU A 10 -4.26 1.13 -2.11
N ARG A 11 -5.33 1.65 -2.71
CA ARG A 11 -5.76 1.24 -4.06
C ARG A 11 -4.79 1.65 -5.16
N GLY A 12 -3.87 2.59 -4.90
CA GLY A 12 -2.84 3.03 -5.85
C GLY A 12 -1.40 2.89 -5.37
N GLN A 13 -1.17 2.62 -4.09
CA GLN A 13 0.16 2.64 -3.47
C GLN A 13 0.80 1.25 -3.44
N VAL A 14 0.02 0.18 -3.35
CA VAL A 14 0.55 -1.18 -3.14
C VAL A 14 0.35 -2.03 -4.38
N GLN A 15 1.11 -1.72 -5.43
CA GLN A 15 1.17 -2.55 -6.65
C GLN A 15 2.22 -3.65 -6.48
N GLY A 16 2.12 -4.40 -5.38
CA GLY A 16 3.05 -5.48 -5.04
C GLY A 16 4.26 -5.08 -4.17
N PHE A 17 4.40 -3.83 -3.74
CA PHE A 17 5.53 -3.43 -2.87
C PHE A 17 5.53 -4.14 -1.50
N LEU A 18 4.36 -4.31 -0.89
CA LEU A 18 4.23 -4.97 0.41
C LEU A 18 4.48 -6.48 0.37
N THR A 19 4.64 -7.09 -0.82
CA THR A 19 5.06 -8.49 -0.92
C THR A 19 6.57 -8.67 -0.74
N GLY A 20 7.34 -7.58 -0.81
CA GLY A 20 8.81 -7.61 -0.75
C GLY A 20 9.48 -8.16 -2.01
N ALA A 21 8.72 -8.36 -3.09
CA ALA A 21 9.23 -8.98 -4.32
C ALA A 21 10.08 -8.05 -5.21
N PHE A 22 10.11 -6.74 -4.92
CA PHE A 22 10.81 -5.74 -5.73
C PHE A 22 11.72 -4.90 -4.82
N GLY A 23 13.02 -4.95 -5.08
CA GLY A 23 14.05 -4.11 -4.44
C GLY A 23 14.67 -3.09 -5.41
N SER A 24 14.43 -3.24 -6.71
CA SER A 24 14.86 -2.31 -7.76
C SER A 24 13.78 -2.16 -8.84
N PRO A 25 13.71 -1.02 -9.55
CA PRO A 25 12.92 -0.90 -10.78
C PRO A 25 13.25 -1.96 -11.84
N ASP A 26 14.46 -2.54 -11.78
CA ASP A 26 14.89 -3.58 -12.70
C ASP A 26 14.28 -4.97 -12.44
N ASP A 27 13.64 -5.16 -11.30
CA ASP A 27 12.95 -6.41 -10.95
C ASP A 27 11.61 -6.57 -11.69
N PHE A 28 11.09 -5.49 -12.31
CA PHE A 28 9.87 -5.56 -13.10
C PHE A 28 10.10 -6.27 -14.45
N ALA A 29 9.08 -6.92 -15.00
CA ALA A 29 9.15 -7.41 -16.38
C ALA A 29 9.35 -6.24 -17.38
N LYS A 30 9.95 -6.49 -18.55
CA LYS A 30 10.28 -5.43 -19.52
C LYS A 30 9.05 -4.68 -20.03
N ASP A 31 7.91 -5.36 -20.11
CA ASP A 31 6.61 -4.87 -20.56
C ASP A 31 5.70 -4.42 -19.41
N ASP A 32 6.20 -4.42 -18.17
CA ASP A 32 5.43 -4.00 -17.00
C ASP A 32 5.27 -2.48 -16.96
N TYR A 33 4.02 -2.01 -16.89
CA TYR A 33 3.72 -0.57 -16.85
C TYR A 33 4.36 0.17 -15.67
N ARG A 34 4.68 -0.54 -14.57
CA ARG A 34 5.33 0.05 -13.39
C ARG A 34 6.70 0.63 -13.72
N ARG A 35 7.39 0.12 -14.75
CA ARG A 35 8.63 0.71 -15.27
C ARG A 35 8.48 2.11 -15.85
N PHE A 36 7.25 2.57 -16.07
CA PHE A 36 6.96 3.90 -16.61
C PHE A 36 6.18 4.77 -15.62
N SER A 37 5.76 4.23 -14.47
CA SER A 37 5.03 5.01 -13.46
C SER A 37 6.02 5.81 -12.60
N PRO A 38 5.79 7.13 -12.42
CA PRO A 38 6.70 7.99 -11.64
C PRO A 38 6.98 7.50 -10.21
N ARG A 39 6.07 6.73 -9.59
CA ARG A 39 6.26 6.15 -8.24
C ARG A 39 7.36 5.10 -8.14
N PHE A 40 7.70 4.47 -9.26
CA PHE A 40 8.64 3.35 -9.29
C PHE A 40 9.92 3.70 -10.06
N GLN A 41 10.26 4.98 -10.14
CA GLN A 41 11.42 5.49 -10.88
C GLN A 41 12.34 6.29 -9.98
N GLY A 42 13.65 6.17 -10.20
CA GLY A 42 14.69 6.99 -9.56
C GLY A 42 14.51 7.13 -8.04
N GLU A 43 14.63 8.36 -7.54
CA GLU A 43 14.49 8.66 -6.11
C GLU A 43 13.10 8.35 -5.54
N ASN A 44 12.04 8.38 -6.35
CA ASN A 44 10.69 8.07 -5.87
C ASN A 44 10.57 6.60 -5.47
N PHE A 45 11.21 5.70 -6.23
CA PHE A 45 11.26 4.29 -5.88
C PHE A 45 11.88 4.09 -4.50
N GLN A 46 13.03 4.73 -4.26
CA GLN A 46 13.75 4.60 -3.00
C GLN A 46 12.95 5.15 -1.81
N ARG A 47 12.37 6.36 -1.93
CA ARG A 47 11.49 6.92 -0.88
C ARG A 47 10.29 6.03 -0.59
N ASN A 48 9.66 5.47 -1.63
CA ASN A 48 8.53 4.56 -1.45
C ASN A 48 8.95 3.22 -0.85
N LEU A 49 10.16 2.73 -1.14
CA LEU A 49 10.71 1.53 -0.54
C LEU A 49 10.97 1.71 0.96
N GLU A 50 11.48 2.88 1.38
CA GLU A 50 11.70 3.21 2.79
C GLU A 50 10.39 3.19 3.61
N LEU A 51 9.29 3.70 3.05
CA LEU A 51 7.96 3.60 3.68
C LEU A 51 7.54 2.14 3.86
N VAL A 52 7.80 1.32 2.85
CA VAL A 52 7.45 -0.10 2.85
C VAL A 52 8.29 -0.88 3.84
N ASP A 53 9.57 -0.56 3.98
CA ASP A 53 10.45 -1.20 4.96
C ASP A 53 10.04 -0.86 6.40
N GLN A 54 9.53 0.36 6.64
CA GLN A 54 8.94 0.70 7.93
C GLN A 54 7.69 -0.14 8.25
N VAL A 55 6.82 -0.37 7.26
CA VAL A 55 5.67 -1.28 7.42
C VAL A 55 6.12 -2.71 7.66
N LYS A 56 7.15 -3.19 6.94
CA LYS A 56 7.71 -4.53 7.16
C LYS A 56 8.25 -4.69 8.58
N SER A 57 8.96 -3.68 9.09
CA SER A 57 9.45 -3.68 10.48
C SER A 57 8.30 -3.77 11.47
N MET A 58 7.26 -2.94 11.32
CA MET A 58 6.07 -2.99 12.18
C MET A 58 5.35 -4.34 12.11
N ALA A 59 5.25 -4.92 10.92
CA ALA A 59 4.61 -6.22 10.73
C ALA A 59 5.43 -7.33 11.39
N ALA A 60 6.75 -7.29 11.28
CA ALA A 60 7.66 -8.21 11.94
C ALA A 60 7.56 -8.12 13.47
N ASP A 61 7.52 -6.92 14.04
CA ASP A 61 7.35 -6.71 15.49
C ASP A 61 6.06 -7.35 16.03
N LYS A 62 5.02 -7.44 15.19
CA LYS A 62 3.72 -8.03 15.53
C LYS A 62 3.59 -9.50 15.08
N GLY A 63 4.58 -10.05 14.38
CA GLY A 63 4.53 -11.42 13.85
C GLY A 63 3.50 -11.63 12.73
N VAL A 64 3.13 -10.58 12.00
CA VAL A 64 2.14 -10.62 10.91
C VAL A 64 2.78 -10.29 9.56
N LYS A 65 2.08 -10.57 8.46
CA LYS A 65 2.57 -10.19 7.12
C LYS A 65 2.31 -8.70 6.86
N PRO A 66 3.19 -8.00 6.11
CA PRO A 66 2.99 -6.58 5.78
C PRO A 66 1.66 -6.29 5.10
N ALA A 67 1.22 -7.17 4.19
CA ALA A 67 -0.08 -7.04 3.54
C ALA A 67 -1.25 -7.16 4.52
N GLN A 68 -1.13 -8.00 5.55
CA GLN A 68 -2.15 -8.14 6.59
C GLN A 68 -2.21 -6.90 7.47
N LEU A 69 -1.05 -6.38 7.88
CA LEU A 69 -0.96 -5.14 8.65
C LEU A 69 -1.61 -3.97 7.90
N ALA A 70 -1.36 -3.86 6.59
CA ALA A 70 -1.97 -2.83 5.76
C ALA A 70 -3.51 -2.97 5.66
N LEU A 71 -4.03 -4.19 5.50
CA LEU A 71 -5.47 -4.44 5.49
C LEU A 71 -6.13 -4.16 6.84
N ALA A 72 -5.51 -4.58 7.94
CA ALA A 72 -5.98 -4.29 9.30
C ALA A 72 -6.03 -2.78 9.55
N TRP A 73 -5.02 -2.03 9.10
CA TRP A 73 -4.98 -0.58 9.22
C TRP A 73 -6.14 0.10 8.51
N VAL A 74 -6.48 -0.36 7.30
CA VAL A 74 -7.60 0.17 6.50
C VAL A 74 -8.94 -0.09 7.17
N LEU A 75 -9.14 -1.31 7.67
CA LEU A 75 -10.35 -1.68 8.41
C LEU A 75 -10.50 -0.82 9.67
N ALA A 76 -9.39 -0.42 10.30
CA ALA A 76 -9.39 0.43 11.50
C ALA A 76 -9.70 1.91 11.22
N GLN A 77 -9.78 2.36 9.96
CA GLN A 77 -10.05 3.77 9.63
C GLN A 77 -11.52 4.17 9.74
N GLY A 78 -12.43 3.20 9.82
CA GLY A 78 -13.86 3.46 10.03
C GLY A 78 -14.75 2.32 9.56
N GLU A 79 -15.96 2.25 10.12
CA GLU A 79 -16.94 1.20 9.82
C GLU A 79 -17.46 1.24 8.37
N ASP A 80 -17.36 2.41 7.71
CA ASP A 80 -17.78 2.62 6.32
C ASP A 80 -16.71 2.22 5.28
N LEU A 81 -15.58 1.64 5.72
CA LEU A 81 -14.44 1.34 4.85
C LEU A 81 -14.20 -0.17 4.77
N ILE A 82 -14.53 -0.76 3.61
CA ILE A 82 -14.32 -2.18 3.33
C ILE A 82 -13.24 -2.34 2.24
N PRO A 83 -12.06 -2.94 2.56
CA PRO A 83 -11.07 -3.26 1.55
C PRO A 83 -11.56 -4.41 0.65
N ILE A 84 -11.29 -4.30 -0.65
CA ILE A 84 -11.58 -5.36 -1.64
C ILE A 84 -10.23 -5.87 -2.18
N PRO A 85 -9.51 -6.73 -1.44
CA PRO A 85 -8.23 -7.22 -1.87
C PRO A 85 -8.38 -8.20 -3.04
N GLY A 86 -7.79 -7.87 -4.18
CA GLY A 86 -7.75 -8.77 -5.34
C GLY A 86 -6.68 -9.84 -5.17
N THR A 87 -7.02 -11.10 -5.45
CA THR A 87 -6.07 -12.21 -5.53
C THR A 87 -6.53 -13.25 -6.54
N LYS A 88 -5.58 -13.95 -7.17
CA LYS A 88 -5.82 -15.11 -8.04
C LYS A 88 -5.52 -16.45 -7.34
N HIS A 89 -4.94 -16.41 -6.15
CA HIS A 89 -4.47 -17.59 -5.41
C HIS A 89 -5.20 -17.72 -4.07
N ARG A 90 -5.67 -18.94 -3.76
CA ARG A 90 -6.37 -19.24 -2.52
C ARG A 90 -5.53 -18.95 -1.27
N THR A 91 -4.24 -19.25 -1.30
CA THR A 91 -3.33 -18.99 -0.18
C THR A 91 -3.31 -17.51 0.21
N TYR A 92 -3.27 -16.60 -0.77
CA TYR A 92 -3.33 -15.16 -0.48
C TYR A 92 -4.71 -14.70 -0.03
N LEU A 93 -5.79 -15.39 -0.43
CA LEU A 93 -7.12 -15.13 0.12
C LEU A 93 -7.14 -15.44 1.62
N GLU A 94 -6.64 -16.60 2.01
CA GLU A 94 -6.55 -17.02 3.42
C GLU A 94 -5.67 -16.04 4.22
N GLU A 95 -4.55 -15.59 3.66
CA GLU A 95 -3.69 -14.56 4.26
C GLU A 95 -4.43 -13.23 4.44
N ASN A 96 -5.15 -12.76 3.42
CA ASN A 96 -5.91 -11.51 3.48
C ASN A 96 -7.05 -11.56 4.50
N ILE A 97 -7.73 -12.70 4.62
CA ILE A 97 -8.80 -12.90 5.61
C ILE A 97 -8.26 -12.76 7.02
N ALA A 98 -7.10 -13.35 7.32
CA ALA A 98 -6.50 -13.29 8.66
C ALA A 98 -6.13 -11.85 9.11
N ALA A 99 -6.21 -10.84 8.23
CA ALA A 99 -6.06 -9.45 8.62
C ALA A 99 -7.20 -8.92 9.52
N VAL A 100 -8.39 -9.54 9.47
CA VAL A 100 -9.54 -9.10 10.28
C VAL A 100 -9.34 -9.35 11.77
N ASP A 101 -8.49 -10.31 12.12
CA ASP A 101 -8.21 -10.70 13.49
C ASP A 101 -7.01 -9.93 14.09
N ILE A 102 -6.41 -9.02 13.33
CA ILE A 102 -5.26 -8.23 13.80
C ILE A 102 -5.74 -7.00 14.57
N GLU A 103 -5.45 -6.97 15.86
CA GLU A 103 -5.67 -5.81 16.71
C GLU A 103 -4.51 -4.80 16.61
N LEU A 104 -4.85 -3.57 16.23
CA LEU A 104 -3.93 -2.44 16.22
C LEU A 104 -4.14 -1.58 17.45
N SER A 105 -3.07 -1.38 18.23
CA SER A 105 -3.10 -0.45 19.36
C SER A 105 -3.22 0.99 18.86
N GLN A 106 -3.61 1.91 19.74
CA GLN A 106 -3.60 3.35 19.41
C GLN A 106 -2.22 3.84 18.96
N ALA A 107 -1.15 3.27 19.53
CA ALA A 107 0.22 3.58 19.12
C ALA A 107 0.53 3.08 17.71
N ASP A 108 0.09 1.87 17.35
CA ASP A 108 0.23 1.33 16.00
C ASP A 108 -0.50 2.21 14.98
N LEU A 109 -1.75 2.59 15.28
CA LEU A 109 -2.56 3.47 14.44
C LEU A 109 -1.92 4.84 14.27
N ALA A 110 -1.45 5.46 15.36
CA ALA A 110 -0.76 6.74 15.30
C ALA A 110 0.51 6.67 14.43
N ARG A 111 1.30 5.60 14.58
CA ARG A 111 2.51 5.38 13.77
C ARG A 111 2.16 5.18 12.29
N LEU A 112 1.17 4.34 11.97
CA LEU A 112 0.75 4.10 10.59
C LEU A 112 0.16 5.35 9.93
N ASN A 113 -0.64 6.12 10.66
CA ASN A 113 -1.19 7.39 10.17
C ASN A 113 -0.09 8.44 9.91
N ALA A 114 0.96 8.46 10.73
CA ALA A 114 2.12 9.32 10.52
C ALA A 114 3.00 8.87 9.34
N LEU A 115 3.06 7.57 9.06
CA LEU A 115 3.79 7.02 7.91
C LEU A 115 3.07 7.26 6.57
N PHE A 116 1.74 7.30 6.59
CA PHE A 116 0.92 7.43 5.37
C PHE A 116 -0.01 8.65 5.40
N PRO A 117 0.50 9.89 5.51
CA PRO A 117 -0.28 11.07 5.15
C PRO A 117 -0.72 11.02 3.67
N PRO A 118 -1.70 11.84 3.25
CA PRO A 118 -2.26 11.83 1.89
C PRO A 118 -1.22 11.91 0.75
N ASP A 119 -0.06 12.51 1.01
CA ASP A 119 1.05 12.77 0.09
C ASP A 119 2.31 11.93 0.38
N ALA A 120 2.22 10.91 1.25
CA ALA A 120 3.36 10.11 1.68
C ALA A 120 4.14 9.48 0.52
N ALA A 121 3.42 8.99 -0.49
CA ALA A 121 4.05 8.30 -1.61
C ALA A 121 4.64 9.30 -2.62
N ALA A 122 5.93 9.16 -2.87
CA ALA A 122 6.66 9.98 -3.81
C ALA A 122 6.28 9.62 -5.26
N GLY A 123 5.98 10.63 -6.07
CA GLY A 123 5.63 10.48 -7.48
C GLY A 123 4.14 10.28 -7.75
N MET A 124 3.72 10.75 -8.92
CA MET A 124 2.34 10.63 -9.39
C MET A 124 1.97 9.16 -9.66
N ARG A 125 0.72 8.80 -9.35
CA ARG A 125 0.19 7.44 -9.58
C ARG A 125 0.31 7.02 -11.05
N TYR A 126 0.02 7.95 -11.94
CA TYR A 126 0.13 7.79 -13.39
C TYR A 126 1.09 8.84 -13.95
N PRO A 127 1.74 8.58 -15.10
CA PRO A 127 2.41 9.63 -15.86
C PRO A 127 1.46 10.80 -16.13
N GLU A 128 1.98 12.02 -16.21
CA GLU A 128 1.19 13.25 -16.37
C GLU A 128 0.18 13.16 -17.53
N ALA A 129 0.63 12.67 -18.70
CA ALA A 129 -0.22 12.50 -19.89
C ALA A 129 -1.42 11.56 -19.68
N VAL A 130 -1.31 10.59 -18.75
CA VAL A 130 -2.40 9.69 -18.39
C VAL A 130 -3.23 10.29 -17.26
N MET A 131 -2.60 11.06 -16.36
CA MET A 131 -3.29 11.72 -15.25
C MET A 131 -4.35 12.71 -15.74
N THR A 132 -4.10 13.41 -16.84
CA THR A 132 -5.08 14.33 -17.48
C THR A 132 -6.32 13.64 -18.03
N MET A 133 -6.31 12.30 -18.17
CA MET A 133 -7.43 11.50 -18.66
C MET A 133 -8.27 10.89 -17.53
N VAL A 134 -7.81 11.00 -16.28
CA VAL A 134 -8.55 10.49 -15.12
C VAL A 134 -9.61 11.53 -14.74
N ASN A 135 -10.85 11.09 -14.56
CA ASN A 135 -11.93 11.96 -14.09
C ASN A 135 -11.73 12.18 -12.57
N ILE A 136 -11.00 13.23 -12.23
CA ILE A 136 -10.76 13.69 -10.85
C ILE A 136 -11.85 14.66 -10.40
#